data_AF-A0A372ZN91-F1
#
_entry.id   AF-A0A372ZN91-F1
#
_cell.length_a   1.000
_cell.length_b   1.000
_cell.length_c   1.000
_cell.angle_alpha   90.00
_cell.angle_beta   90.00
_cell.angle_gamma   90.00
#
_symmetry.space_group_name_H-M   'P 1'
#
loop_
_entity.id
_entity.type
_entity.pdbx_description
1 polymer ?
#
loop_
_entity_poly.entity_id
_entity_poly.type
_entity_poly.pdbx_seq_one_letter_code
_entity_poly.pdbx_strand_id
1 'polypeptide(L)'
;MAVDGGNMAQAVIDTAYNERKRLHTGRSRTVAVVLFGLLIALGFFLALVVGKADPNTPPTCDGKTMTRHSECRIWSSRGGGGTYSYDEMIDRRESGNGVWRVVGFGGAGVAAVLMVVSIAKLNPNRPWGQPVGAACPRCRELNLREKHTVHSVTRGRTTHRYSGIVTLCTPACGFSAIRQR
;
A
#
# COMPACT_ATOMS: atom_id res chain seq x y z
N MET A 1 30.87 2.59 -26.99
CA MET A 1 31.01 1.53 -25.98
C MET A 1 29.85 0.58 -26.17
N ALA A 2 30.11 -0.59 -26.79
CA ALA A 2 29.11 -1.63 -26.95
C ALA A 2 28.76 -2.16 -25.56
N VAL A 3 27.57 -1.81 -25.07
CA VAL A 3 27.04 -2.42 -23.86
C VAL A 3 26.52 -3.78 -24.30
N ASP A 4 27.28 -4.83 -23.95
CA ASP A 4 27.05 -6.21 -24.37
C ASP A 4 25.58 -6.61 -24.28
N GLY A 5 24.94 -6.78 -25.45
CA GLY A 5 23.52 -7.14 -25.54
C GLY A 5 23.19 -8.46 -24.81
N GLY A 6 24.18 -9.36 -24.66
CA GLY A 6 24.06 -10.59 -23.89
C GLY A 6 23.87 -10.37 -22.38
N ASN A 7 24.58 -9.40 -21.80
CA ASN A 7 24.48 -9.08 -20.36
C ASN A 7 23.11 -8.47 -20.03
N MET A 8 22.55 -7.67 -20.96
CA MET A 8 21.25 -7.03 -20.77
C MET A 8 20.08 -7.99 -20.98
N ALA A 9 20.17 -8.89 -21.95
CA ALA A 9 19.19 -9.96 -22.16
C ALA A 9 19.08 -10.85 -20.91
N GLN A 10 20.23 -11.22 -20.34
CA GLN A 10 20.28 -12.00 -19.10
C GLN A 10 19.66 -11.26 -17.91
N ALA A 11 19.93 -9.94 -17.77
CA ALA A 11 19.34 -9.14 -16.70
C ALA A 11 17.80 -9.09 -16.74
N VAL A 12 17.20 -9.06 -17.93
CA VAL A 12 15.74 -9.10 -18.10
C VAL A 12 15.18 -10.48 -17.76
N ILE A 13 15.87 -11.56 -18.15
CA ILE A 13 15.52 -12.94 -17.79
C ILE A 13 15.60 -13.15 -16.27
N ASP A 14 16.68 -12.68 -15.62
CA ASP A 14 16.86 -12.77 -14.17
C ASP A 14 15.78 -11.97 -13.43
N THR A 15 15.38 -10.82 -13.97
CA THR A 15 14.27 -10.02 -13.43
C THR A 15 12.96 -10.82 -13.47
N ALA A 16 12.65 -11.48 -14.59
CA ALA A 16 11.49 -12.35 -14.74
C ALA A 16 11.52 -13.55 -13.78
N TYR A 17 12.67 -14.22 -13.64
CA TYR A 17 12.86 -15.34 -12.73
C TYR A 17 12.68 -14.92 -11.26
N ASN A 18 13.29 -13.80 -10.87
CA ASN A 18 13.16 -13.24 -9.53
C ASN A 18 11.73 -12.80 -9.22
N GLU A 19 11.02 -12.22 -10.19
CA GLU A 19 9.60 -11.89 -10.03
C GLU A 19 8.77 -13.15 -9.75
N ARG A 20 8.97 -14.22 -10.52
CA ARG A 20 8.32 -15.51 -10.30
C ARG A 20 8.64 -16.09 -8.91
N LYS A 21 9.91 -16.07 -8.51
CA LYS A 21 10.35 -16.56 -7.19
C LYS A 21 9.68 -15.77 -6.06
N ARG A 22 9.60 -14.43 -6.20
CA ARG A 22 8.91 -13.56 -5.25
C ARG A 22 7.43 -13.90 -5.12
N LEU A 23 6.74 -14.14 -6.24
CA LEU A 23 5.34 -14.59 -6.21
C LEU A 23 5.18 -15.91 -5.45
N HIS A 24 6.01 -16.92 -5.75
CA HIS A 24 5.94 -18.22 -5.07
C HIS A 24 6.19 -18.16 -3.57
N THR A 25 7.09 -17.28 -3.11
CA THR A 25 7.39 -17.19 -1.67
C THR A 25 6.23 -16.68 -0.83
N GLY A 26 5.26 -15.95 -1.41
CA GLY A 26 4.12 -15.37 -0.69
C GLY A 26 4.47 -14.34 0.40
N ARG A 27 5.75 -14.15 0.72
CA ARG A 27 6.23 -13.29 1.81
C ARG A 27 5.82 -11.83 1.61
N SER A 28 5.83 -11.35 0.37
CA SER A 28 5.36 -10.00 0.02
C SER A 28 3.88 -9.80 0.34
N ARG A 29 3.04 -10.82 0.08
CA ARG A 29 1.62 -10.81 0.45
C ARG A 29 1.45 -10.74 1.96
N THR A 30 2.16 -11.59 2.71
CA THR A 30 2.05 -11.61 4.18
C THR A 30 2.46 -10.27 4.78
N VAL A 31 3.57 -9.69 4.32
CA VAL A 31 4.03 -8.37 4.79
C VAL A 31 3.00 -7.28 4.45
N ALA A 32 2.44 -7.27 3.24
CA ALA A 32 1.42 -6.30 2.85
C ALA A 32 0.14 -6.44 3.70
N VAL A 33 -0.33 -7.67 3.91
CA VAL A 33 -1.51 -7.98 4.74
C VAL A 33 -1.32 -7.50 6.17
N VAL A 34 -0.16 -7.76 6.79
CA VAL A 34 0.14 -7.32 8.15
C VAL A 34 0.19 -5.79 8.23
N LEU A 35 0.88 -5.13 7.29
CA LEU A 35 0.98 -3.67 7.26
C LEU A 35 -0.39 -3.01 7.13
N PHE A 36 -1.20 -3.43 6.14
CA PHE A 36 -2.52 -2.85 5.94
C PHE A 36 -3.47 -3.20 7.09
N GLY A 37 -3.38 -4.41 7.66
CA GLY A 37 -4.14 -4.79 8.85
C GLY A 37 -3.87 -3.86 10.04
N LEU A 38 -2.60 -3.51 10.28
CA LEU A 38 -2.22 -2.55 11.32
C LEU A 38 -2.77 -1.14 11.04
N LEU A 39 -2.71 -0.68 9.79
CA LEU A 39 -3.27 0.63 9.40
C LEU A 39 -4.78 0.68 9.57
N ILE A 40 -5.48 -0.39 9.23
CA ILE A 40 -6.92 -0.53 9.44
C ILE A 40 -7.24 -0.47 10.94
N ALA A 41 -6.52 -1.24 11.76
CA ALA A 41 -6.70 -1.25 13.21
C ALA A 41 -6.45 0.15 13.81
N LEU A 42 -5.40 0.84 13.37
CA LEU A 42 -5.10 2.21 13.77
C LEU A 42 -6.21 3.19 13.34
N GLY A 43 -6.72 3.08 12.11
CA GLY A 43 -7.81 3.90 11.60
C GLY A 43 -9.09 3.72 12.42
N PHE A 44 -9.47 2.46 12.72
CA PHE A 44 -10.59 2.17 13.61
C PHE A 44 -10.35 2.69 15.03
N PHE A 45 -9.14 2.56 15.56
CA PHE A 45 -8.80 3.09 16.88
C PHE A 45 -9.00 4.61 16.93
N LEU A 46 -8.51 5.35 15.93
CA LEU A 46 -8.73 6.79 15.83
C LEU A 46 -10.21 7.14 15.71
N ALA A 47 -11.00 6.40 14.92
CA ALA A 47 -12.42 6.67 14.76
C ALA A 47 -13.24 6.38 16.03
N LEU A 48 -12.97 5.26 16.69
CA LEU A 48 -13.81 4.71 17.76
C LEU A 48 -13.38 5.13 19.16
N VAL A 49 -12.09 5.39 19.38
CA VAL A 49 -11.54 5.77 20.69
C VAL A 49 -11.31 7.26 20.77
N VAL A 50 -10.64 7.85 19.77
CA VAL A 50 -10.33 9.29 19.77
C VAL A 50 -11.51 10.13 19.26
N GLY A 51 -12.16 9.67 18.18
CA GLY A 51 -13.29 10.38 17.57
C GLY A 51 -14.62 10.21 18.31
N LYS A 52 -14.68 9.44 19.40
CA LYS A 52 -15.92 9.29 20.18
C LYS A 52 -16.02 10.41 21.20
N ALA A 53 -16.86 11.40 20.91
CA ALA A 53 -17.34 12.32 21.92
C ALA A 53 -18.31 11.56 22.83
N ASP A 54 -18.04 11.50 24.14
CA ASP A 54 -19.03 11.05 25.10
C ASP A 54 -20.01 12.22 25.34
N PRO A 55 -21.31 12.08 24.98
CA PRO A 55 -22.27 13.19 25.07
C PRO A 55 -22.51 13.66 26.50
N ASN A 56 -22.11 12.85 27.49
CA ASN A 56 -22.32 13.12 28.91
C ASN A 56 -21.09 13.69 29.63
N THR A 57 -19.92 13.80 28.97
CA THR A 57 -18.77 14.45 29.62
C THR A 57 -18.86 15.97 29.47
N PRO A 58 -18.83 16.73 30.57
CA PRO A 58 -18.77 18.18 30.48
C PRO A 58 -17.47 18.63 29.78
N PRO A 59 -17.50 19.69 28.96
CA PRO A 59 -16.31 20.25 28.35
C PRO A 59 -15.34 20.78 29.40
N THR A 60 -14.07 20.84 29.04
CA THR A 60 -13.00 21.38 29.90
C THR A 60 -12.42 22.66 29.32
N CYS A 61 -12.11 23.61 30.21
CA CYS A 61 -11.43 24.87 29.92
C CYS A 61 -10.18 24.94 30.78
N ASP A 62 -8.99 25.06 30.17
CA ASP A 62 -7.69 25.09 30.88
C ASP A 62 -7.55 23.99 31.96
N GLY A 63 -8.05 22.79 31.67
CA GLY A 63 -8.00 21.63 32.57
C GLY A 63 -9.09 21.57 33.65
N LYS A 64 -9.98 22.57 33.75
CA LYS A 64 -11.15 22.55 34.65
C LYS A 64 -12.42 22.17 33.92
N THR A 65 -13.27 21.36 34.54
CA THR A 65 -14.60 21.04 34.02
C THR A 65 -15.50 22.26 34.09
N MET A 66 -16.20 22.55 32.99
CA MET A 66 -17.16 23.66 32.92
C MET A 66 -18.54 23.23 33.41
N THR A 67 -19.31 24.19 33.90
CA THR A 67 -20.75 24.08 34.18
C THR A 67 -21.55 24.89 33.15
N ARG A 68 -22.86 24.62 32.99
CA ARG A 68 -23.71 25.28 31.97
C ARG A 68 -23.73 26.81 32.04
N HIS A 69 -23.44 27.39 33.20
CA HIS A 69 -23.45 28.84 33.41
C HIS A 69 -22.04 29.45 33.42
N SER A 70 -21.00 28.66 33.14
CA SER A 70 -19.61 29.12 33.11
C SER A 70 -19.19 29.54 31.69
N GLU A 71 -18.38 30.58 31.61
CA GLU A 71 -17.71 31.00 30.38
C GLU A 71 -16.23 30.63 30.46
N CYS A 72 -15.66 30.20 29.34
CA CYS A 72 -14.24 29.92 29.22
C CYS A 72 -13.56 31.02 28.40
N ARG A 73 -12.51 31.61 28.98
CA ARG A 73 -11.69 32.59 28.27
C ARG A 73 -10.40 31.94 27.80
N ILE A 74 -10.29 31.67 26.51
CA ILE A 74 -9.07 31.12 25.93
C ILE A 74 -8.22 32.28 25.43
N TRP A 75 -6.99 32.41 25.94
CA TRP A 75 -6.02 33.35 25.40
C TRP A 75 -5.00 32.61 24.54
N SER A 76 -4.98 32.96 23.25
CA SER A 76 -4.04 32.43 22.27
C SER A 76 -3.08 33.54 21.87
N SER A 77 -1.77 33.30 22.01
CA SER A 77 -0.71 34.22 21.57
C SER A 77 -0.63 34.38 20.05
N ARG A 78 -1.37 33.57 19.29
CA ARG A 78 -1.45 33.63 17.81
C ARG A 78 -2.73 34.31 17.30
N GLY A 79 -3.36 35.16 18.11
CA GLY A 79 -4.44 36.05 17.66
C GLY A 79 -5.84 35.42 17.60
N GLY A 80 -6.09 34.33 18.32
CA GLY A 80 -7.37 33.60 18.29
C GLY A 80 -8.07 33.48 19.66
N GLY A 81 -7.91 34.47 20.55
CA GLY A 81 -8.50 34.43 21.89
C GLY A 81 -9.94 34.95 21.93
N GLY A 82 -10.79 34.35 22.77
CA GLY A 82 -12.21 34.69 22.91
C GLY A 82 -12.83 34.11 24.19
N THR A 83 -14.01 34.59 24.55
CA THR A 83 -14.88 34.01 25.58
C THR A 83 -15.86 33.05 24.93
N TYR A 84 -15.85 31.80 25.36
CA TYR A 84 -16.70 30.73 24.83
C TYR A 84 -17.64 30.24 25.92
N SER A 85 -18.93 30.17 25.58
CA SER A 85 -19.95 29.59 26.44
C SER A 85 -19.82 28.06 26.51
N TYR A 86 -20.54 27.45 27.46
CA TYR A 86 -20.59 26.00 27.62
C TYR A 86 -21.03 25.27 26.33
N ASP A 87 -22.05 25.79 25.65
CA ASP A 87 -22.61 25.16 24.44
C ASP A 87 -21.66 25.28 23.24
N GLU A 88 -20.96 26.42 23.08
CA GLU A 88 -19.93 26.58 22.03
C GLU A 88 -18.73 25.66 22.24
N MET A 89 -18.38 25.39 23.50
CA MET A 89 -17.35 24.42 23.87
C MET A 89 -17.75 22.98 23.52
N ILE A 90 -19.03 22.62 23.68
CA ILE A 90 -19.56 21.33 23.23
C ILE A 90 -19.50 21.24 21.71
N ASP A 91 -19.99 22.25 20.99
CA ASP A 91 -20.00 22.25 19.52
C ASP A 91 -18.57 22.14 18.93
N ARG A 92 -17.60 22.88 19.50
CA ARG A 92 -16.18 22.75 19.11
C ARG A 92 -15.62 21.36 19.36
N ARG A 93 -15.96 20.74 20.50
CA ARG A 93 -15.52 19.39 20.85
C ARG A 93 -16.12 18.37 19.89
N GLU A 94 -17.41 18.49 19.56
CA GLU A 94 -18.09 17.62 18.61
C GLU A 94 -17.51 17.75 17.20
N SER A 95 -17.24 18.98 16.75
CA SER A 95 -16.58 19.27 15.47
C SER A 95 -15.18 18.65 15.39
N GLY A 96 -14.35 18.83 16.42
CA GLY A 96 -13.00 18.24 16.48
C GLY A 96 -13.01 16.71 16.50
N ASN A 97 -13.93 16.09 17.23
CA ASN A 97 -14.08 14.64 17.29
C ASN A 97 -14.68 14.07 15.99
N GLY A 98 -15.54 14.83 15.30
CA GLY A 98 -16.06 14.52 13.98
C GLY A 98 -14.94 14.37 12.94
N VAL A 99 -13.93 15.25 12.96
CA VAL A 99 -12.76 15.15 12.08
C VAL A 99 -12.02 13.83 12.30
N TRP A 100 -11.77 13.42 13.55
CA TRP A 100 -11.09 12.16 13.85
C TRP A 100 -11.88 10.93 13.41
N ARG A 101 -13.22 10.97 13.46
CA ARG A 101 -14.07 9.91 12.89
C ARG A 101 -13.92 9.82 11.38
N VAL A 102 -13.99 10.94 10.66
CA VAL A 102 -13.86 10.97 9.20
C VAL A 102 -12.49 10.48 8.77
N VAL A 103 -11.42 10.95 9.42
CA VAL A 103 -10.05 10.52 9.16
C VAL A 103 -9.86 9.03 9.46
N GLY A 104 -10.37 8.55 10.60
CA GLY A 104 -10.23 7.16 11.00
C GLY A 104 -10.97 6.19 10.06
N PHE A 105 -12.25 6.42 9.78
CA PHE A 105 -13.02 5.57 8.86
C PHE A 105 -12.54 5.69 7.41
N GLY A 106 -12.24 6.91 6.95
CA GLY A 106 -11.70 7.13 5.60
C GLY A 106 -10.36 6.41 5.42
N GLY A 107 -9.44 6.57 6.36
CA GLY A 107 -8.14 5.89 6.36
C GLY A 107 -8.27 4.36 6.40
N ALA A 108 -9.12 3.83 7.28
CA ALA A 108 -9.37 2.39 7.38
C ALA A 108 -9.96 1.83 6.08
N GLY A 109 -10.91 2.54 5.46
CA GLY A 109 -11.51 2.15 4.19
C GLY A 109 -10.48 2.08 3.06
N VAL A 110 -9.64 3.10 2.90
CA VAL A 110 -8.57 3.11 1.89
C VAL A 110 -7.57 1.97 2.13
N ALA A 111 -7.14 1.77 3.37
CA ALA A 111 -6.23 0.69 3.72
C ALA A 111 -6.83 -0.70 3.42
N ALA A 112 -8.13 -0.90 3.67
CA ALA A 112 -8.83 -2.13 3.33
C ALA A 112 -8.88 -2.40 1.82
N VAL A 113 -9.18 -1.38 1.01
CA VAL A 113 -9.16 -1.51 -0.46
C VAL A 113 -7.76 -1.88 -0.96
N LEU A 114 -6.72 -1.20 -0.46
CA LEU A 114 -5.34 -1.50 -0.82
C LEU A 114 -4.91 -2.91 -0.37
N MET A 115 -5.39 -3.37 0.79
CA MET A 115 -5.18 -4.73 1.27
C MET A 115 -5.76 -5.76 0.31
N VAL A 116 -7.00 -5.58 -0.15
CA VAL A 116 -7.65 -6.48 -1.12
C VAL A 116 -6.90 -6.53 -2.44
N VAL A 117 -6.51 -5.36 -2.97
CA VAL A 117 -5.71 -5.27 -4.21
C VAL A 117 -4.37 -5.99 -4.04
N SER A 118 -3.71 -5.81 -2.90
CA SER A 118 -2.43 -6.45 -2.59
C SER A 118 -2.56 -7.97 -2.51
N ILE A 119 -3.63 -8.49 -1.88
CA ILE A 119 -3.91 -9.92 -1.83
C ILE A 119 -4.13 -10.49 -3.23
N ALA A 120 -4.91 -9.80 -4.08
CA ALA A 120 -5.20 -10.26 -5.44
C ALA A 120 -3.98 -10.22 -6.38
N LYS A 121 -3.11 -9.21 -6.21
CA LYS A 121 -1.91 -9.03 -7.05
C LYS A 121 -0.71 -9.86 -6.59
N LEU A 122 -0.54 -10.06 -5.28
CA LEU A 122 0.58 -10.79 -4.67
C LEU A 122 0.24 -12.26 -4.36
N ASN A 123 -0.83 -12.79 -4.94
CA ASN A 123 -1.26 -14.16 -4.69
C ASN A 123 -0.19 -15.16 -5.19
N PRO A 124 0.35 -16.04 -4.32
CA PRO A 124 1.36 -17.03 -4.72
C PRO A 124 0.82 -18.08 -5.70
N ASN A 125 -0.50 -18.28 -5.73
CA ASN A 125 -1.15 -19.21 -6.65
C ASN A 125 -1.39 -18.58 -8.03
N ARG A 126 -1.14 -17.27 -8.20
CA ARG A 126 -1.28 -16.62 -9.49
C ARG A 126 -0.13 -17.06 -10.38
N PRO A 127 -0.40 -17.73 -11.51
CA PRO A 127 0.68 -18.20 -12.37
C PRO A 127 1.40 -17.00 -13.01
N TRP A 128 2.71 -17.15 -13.16
CA TRP A 128 3.55 -16.12 -13.78
C TRP A 128 3.35 -16.12 -15.30
N GLY A 129 2.93 -14.99 -15.88
CA GLY A 129 2.76 -14.86 -17.33
C GLY A 129 1.55 -15.60 -17.92
N GLN A 130 1.36 -15.45 -19.23
CA GLN A 130 0.33 -16.11 -20.01
C GLN A 130 0.82 -17.48 -20.50
N PRO A 131 -0.03 -18.51 -20.56
CA PRO A 131 0.35 -19.80 -21.11
C PRO A 131 0.66 -19.71 -22.60
N VAL A 132 1.66 -20.47 -23.06
CA VAL A 132 2.00 -20.65 -24.47
C VAL A 132 1.60 -22.06 -24.87
N GLY A 133 0.90 -22.22 -26.00
CA GLY A 133 0.44 -23.51 -26.50
C GLY A 133 1.54 -24.45 -27.04
N ALA A 134 2.81 -24.12 -26.81
CA ALA A 134 3.96 -24.89 -27.26
C ALA A 134 4.56 -25.72 -26.11
N ALA A 135 5.30 -26.78 -26.45
CA ALA A 135 6.06 -27.57 -25.49
C ALA A 135 7.42 -26.92 -25.16
N CYS A 136 7.91 -27.02 -23.91
CA CYS A 136 9.27 -26.58 -23.53
C CYS A 136 10.28 -27.27 -24.45
N PRO A 137 11.16 -26.53 -25.17
CA PRO A 137 12.15 -27.16 -26.05
C PRO A 137 13.11 -28.12 -25.33
N ARG A 138 13.25 -27.95 -24.00
CA ARG A 138 14.16 -28.72 -23.15
C ARG A 138 13.52 -29.95 -22.49
N CYS A 139 12.34 -29.82 -21.85
CA CYS A 139 11.67 -30.94 -21.18
C CYS A 139 10.42 -31.47 -21.91
N ARG A 140 10.00 -30.84 -23.01
CA ARG A 140 8.81 -31.17 -23.81
C ARG A 140 7.46 -31.07 -23.07
N GLU A 141 7.41 -30.47 -21.90
CA GLU A 141 6.15 -30.23 -21.17
C GLU A 141 5.40 -29.00 -21.71
N LEU A 142 4.05 -29.03 -21.65
CA LEU A 142 3.15 -27.93 -22.04
C LEU A 142 3.02 -26.85 -20.96
N ASN A 143 4.17 -26.44 -20.45
CA ASN A 143 4.33 -25.67 -19.24
C ASN A 143 5.01 -24.31 -19.50
N LEU A 144 5.07 -23.90 -20.77
CA LEU A 144 5.64 -22.63 -21.19
C LEU A 144 4.70 -21.47 -20.84
N ARG A 145 5.29 -20.40 -20.31
CA ARG A 145 4.60 -19.14 -20.04
C ARG A 145 5.41 -17.96 -20.50
N GLU A 146 4.72 -16.92 -20.96
CA GLU A 146 5.30 -15.70 -21.48
C GLU A 146 4.81 -14.46 -20.72
N LYS A 147 5.73 -13.54 -20.49
CA LYS A 147 5.40 -12.24 -19.90
C LYS A 147 6.32 -11.17 -20.44
N HIS A 148 5.77 -9.99 -20.70
CA HIS A 148 6.57 -8.80 -20.95
C HIS A 148 7.23 -8.33 -19.65
N THR A 149 8.55 -8.26 -19.65
CA THR A 149 9.37 -7.85 -18.50
C THR A 149 10.21 -6.64 -18.87
N VAL A 150 10.30 -5.69 -17.94
CA VAL A 150 11.09 -4.47 -18.09
C VAL A 150 12.13 -4.44 -16.97
N HIS A 151 13.39 -4.24 -17.33
CA HIS A 151 14.50 -4.02 -16.42
C HIS A 151 15.00 -2.59 -16.62
N SER A 152 15.09 -1.82 -15.53
CA SER A 152 15.60 -0.45 -15.58
C SER A 152 16.88 -0.33 -14.75
N VAL A 153 17.92 0.24 -15.35
CA VAL A 153 19.20 0.52 -14.69
C VAL A 153 19.42 2.03 -14.66
N THR A 154 19.58 2.58 -13.46
CA THR A 154 19.90 4.00 -13.28
C THR A 154 21.41 4.16 -13.12
N ARG A 155 22.04 4.98 -13.96
CA ARG A 155 23.48 5.28 -13.91
C ARG A 155 23.66 6.80 -13.85
N GLY A 156 23.98 7.34 -12.68
CA GLY A 156 24.02 8.78 -12.45
C GLY A 156 22.62 9.41 -12.59
N ARG A 157 22.47 10.39 -13.49
CA ARG A 157 21.19 11.04 -13.79
C ARG A 157 20.37 10.34 -14.89
N THR A 158 20.93 9.38 -15.62
CA THR A 158 20.22 8.70 -16.71
C THR A 158 19.65 7.36 -16.27
N THR A 159 18.42 7.07 -16.70
CA THR A 159 17.77 5.77 -16.49
C THR A 159 17.65 5.07 -17.84
N HIS A 160 18.32 3.93 -17.97
CA HIS A 160 18.20 3.05 -19.14
C HIS A 160 17.11 2.02 -18.88
N ARG A 161 16.19 1.83 -19.83
CA ARG A 161 15.11 0.83 -19.76
C ARG A 161 15.32 -0.21 -20.85
N TYR A 162 15.34 -1.47 -20.45
CA TYR A 162 15.41 -2.64 -21.31
C TYR A 162 14.12 -3.44 -21.16
N SER A 163 13.49 -3.80 -22.26
CA SER A 163 12.22 -4.54 -22.25
C SER A 163 12.24 -5.67 -23.26
N GLY A 164 11.58 -6.78 -22.91
CA GLY A 164 11.41 -7.91 -23.82
C GLY A 164 10.31 -8.85 -23.34
N ILE A 165 9.85 -9.72 -24.24
CA ILE A 165 8.95 -10.82 -23.89
C ILE A 165 9.82 -11.98 -23.43
N VAL A 166 9.72 -12.33 -22.15
CA VAL A 166 10.46 -13.46 -21.57
C VAL A 166 9.55 -14.68 -21.57
N THR A 167 10.07 -15.78 -22.09
CA THR A 167 9.45 -17.11 -22.06
C THR A 167 10.16 -17.95 -21.00
N LEU A 168 9.42 -18.48 -20.02
CA LEU A 168 9.93 -19.40 -19.01
C LEU A 168 9.09 -20.68 -19.01
N CYS A 169 9.69 -21.83 -18.73
CA CYS A 169 8.92 -23.04 -18.45
C CYS A 169 8.67 -23.20 -16.94
N THR A 170 7.45 -23.58 -16.55
CA THR A 170 6.98 -23.68 -15.16
C THR A 170 6.31 -25.03 -14.87
N PRO A 171 6.81 -25.89 -13.97
CA PRO A 171 7.83 -25.65 -12.96
C PRO A 171 9.28 -25.93 -13.43
N ALA A 172 9.94 -24.90 -13.98
CA ALA A 172 11.39 -24.77 -14.20
C ALA A 172 12.13 -25.99 -14.76
N CYS A 173 11.97 -26.29 -16.06
CA CYS A 173 12.90 -27.14 -16.85
C CYS A 173 14.29 -26.49 -17.04
N GLY A 174 14.55 -25.32 -16.44
CA GLY A 174 15.76 -24.51 -16.69
C GLY A 174 15.80 -23.86 -18.08
N PHE A 175 14.68 -23.82 -18.80
CA PHE A 175 14.56 -23.11 -20.07
C PHE A 175 14.07 -21.67 -19.86
N SER A 176 14.81 -20.73 -20.41
CA SER A 176 14.46 -19.32 -20.53
C SER A 176 14.82 -18.82 -21.91
N ALA A 177 13.95 -18.00 -22.49
CA ALA A 177 14.20 -17.30 -23.74
C ALA A 177 13.69 -15.87 -23.64
N ILE A 178 14.29 -14.96 -24.40
CA ILE A 178 13.82 -13.59 -24.55
C ILE A 178 13.70 -13.26 -26.03
N ARG A 179 12.60 -12.61 -26.40
CA ARG A 179 12.43 -12.01 -27.72
C ARG A 179 12.16 -10.52 -27.58
N GLN A 180 12.67 -9.74 -28.52
CA GLN A 180 12.30 -8.34 -28.64
C GLN A 180 10.82 -8.23 -29.00
N ARG A 181 10.20 -7.13 -28.56
CA ARG A 181 8.82 -6.81 -28.89
C ARG A 181 8.71 -6.30 -30.32
#